data_AF-A0A846G0J0-F1
#
_entry.id   AF-A0A846G0J0-F1
#
_cell.length_a   1.000
_cell.length_b   1.000
_cell.length_c   1.000
_cell.angle_alpha   90.00
_cell.angle_beta   90.00
_cell.angle_gamma   90.00
#
_symmetry.space_group_name_H-M   'P 1'
#
loop_
_entity.id
_entity.type
_entity.pdbx_description
1 polymer ?
#
loop_
_entity_poly.entity_id
_entity_poly.type
_entity_poly.pdbx_seq_one_letter_code
_entity_poly.pdbx_strand_id
1 'polypeptide(L)'
;MLKSDVPELDKTSIILGIDAEIISRLDRDFVSEIGFEIVELSQYLSSFSAFITEARNKLAIEFELKYHFSDFQSIKENERQNSILIVEGECMYDYTEQNFSDISLRRETANWLEADGSLGRRGDVYLSVSACLLGNEEVQYKFREPL
;
A
#
# COMPACT_ATOMS: atom_id res chain seq x y z
N MET A 1 -9.18 -14.62 26.53
CA MET A 1 -8.39 -14.28 25.33
C MET A 1 -8.33 -15.54 24.48
N LEU A 2 -9.03 -15.56 23.34
CA LEU A 2 -8.78 -16.58 22.34
C LEU A 2 -7.34 -16.37 21.85
N LYS A 3 -6.48 -17.38 22.00
CA LYS A 3 -5.20 -17.38 21.30
C LYS A 3 -5.54 -17.28 19.81
N SER A 4 -4.95 -16.31 19.12
CA SER A 4 -5.02 -16.29 17.66
C SER A 4 -4.38 -17.58 17.16
N ASP A 5 -5.13 -18.40 16.43
CA ASP A 5 -4.60 -19.63 15.80
C ASP A 5 -3.69 -19.29 14.59
N VAL A 6 -3.41 -17.99 14.36
CA VAL A 6 -2.47 -17.51 13.36
C VAL A 6 -1.04 -17.80 13.83
N PRO A 7 -0.19 -18.41 12.99
CA PRO A 7 1.22 -18.62 13.33
C PRO A 7 1.93 -17.29 13.58
N GLU A 8 3.01 -17.32 14.36
CA GLU A 8 3.85 -16.14 14.54
C GLU A 8 4.52 -15.78 13.21
N LEU A 9 4.36 -14.53 12.78
CA LEU A 9 4.89 -14.02 11.50
C LEU A 9 5.97 -12.97 11.78
N ASP A 10 7.10 -13.08 11.08
CA ASP A 10 8.12 -12.04 11.13
C ASP A 10 7.65 -10.79 10.38
N LYS A 11 7.41 -9.70 11.12
CA LYS A 11 6.85 -8.47 10.57
C LYS A 11 7.68 -7.92 9.42
N THR A 12 9.01 -7.95 9.58
CA THR A 12 9.94 -7.41 8.57
C THR A 12 9.86 -8.20 7.28
N SER A 13 9.93 -9.53 7.36
CA SER A 13 9.83 -10.41 6.19
C SER A 13 8.51 -10.27 5.45
N ILE A 14 7.39 -10.17 6.17
CA ILE A 14 6.07 -9.99 5.55
C ILE A 14 5.99 -8.65 4.82
N ILE A 15 6.38 -7.56 5.47
CA ILE A 15 6.32 -6.22 4.88
C ILE A 15 7.21 -6.12 3.63
N LEU A 16 8.45 -6.63 3.70
CA LEU A 16 9.37 -6.63 2.56
C LEU A 16 8.89 -7.55 1.43
N GLY A 17 8.27 -8.67 1.76
CA GLY A 17 7.68 -9.57 0.78
C GLY A 17 6.54 -8.91 0.02
N ILE A 18 5.62 -8.24 0.71
CA ILE A 18 4.53 -7.49 0.07
C ILE A 18 5.09 -6.34 -0.77
N ASP A 19 6.08 -5.60 -0.26
CA ASP A 19 6.73 -4.52 -0.99
C ASP A 19 7.33 -5.00 -2.32
N ALA A 20 8.06 -6.12 -2.30
CA ALA A 20 8.68 -6.69 -3.49
C ALA A 20 7.65 -7.00 -4.61
N GLU A 21 6.44 -7.38 -4.23
CA GLU A 21 5.36 -7.70 -5.16
C GLU A 21 4.63 -6.46 -5.70
N ILE A 22 4.53 -5.39 -4.91
CA ILE A 22 3.74 -4.21 -5.30
C ILE A 22 4.57 -3.04 -5.82
N ILE A 23 5.86 -2.92 -5.46
CA ILE A 23 6.68 -1.74 -5.76
C ILE A 23 6.79 -1.44 -7.26
N SER A 24 6.72 -2.48 -8.10
CA SER A 24 6.71 -2.36 -9.56
C SER A 24 5.34 -1.97 -10.13
N ARG A 25 4.27 -2.18 -9.36
CA ARG A 25 2.87 -1.90 -9.71
C ARG A 25 2.39 -0.55 -9.16
N LEU A 26 3.13 0.05 -8.21
CA LEU A 26 2.82 1.38 -7.70
C LEU A 26 2.83 2.39 -8.84
N ASP A 27 1.79 3.20 -8.90
CA ASP A 27 1.68 4.26 -9.89
C ASP A 27 2.65 5.39 -9.53
N ARG A 28 3.86 5.35 -10.11
CA ARG A 28 4.84 6.43 -9.93
C ARG A 28 4.35 7.77 -10.46
N ASP A 29 3.41 7.76 -11.41
CA ASP A 29 2.82 8.98 -11.95
C ASP A 29 1.89 9.65 -10.92
N PHE A 30 1.29 8.89 -10.00
CA PHE A 30 0.46 9.45 -8.93
C PHE A 30 1.19 10.49 -8.09
N VAL A 31 2.40 10.15 -7.61
CA VAL A 31 3.22 11.06 -6.81
C VAL A 31 3.98 12.06 -7.68
N SER A 32 4.37 11.69 -8.91
CA SER A 32 5.10 12.61 -9.79
C SER A 32 4.24 13.77 -10.30
N GLU A 33 2.94 13.54 -10.51
CA GLU A 33 1.97 14.59 -10.87
C GLU A 33 1.86 15.70 -9.81
N ILE A 34 2.11 15.36 -8.54
CA ILE A 34 2.14 16.33 -7.43
C ILE A 34 3.56 16.76 -7.07
N GLY A 35 4.56 16.40 -7.88
CA GLY A 35 5.95 16.85 -7.75
C GLY A 35 6.81 16.07 -6.75
N PHE A 36 6.43 14.82 -6.43
CA PHE A 36 7.19 13.96 -5.52
C PHE A 36 7.70 12.68 -6.21
N GLU A 37 8.76 12.09 -5.66
CA GLU A 37 9.27 10.78 -6.04
C GLU A 37 9.35 9.84 -4.83
N ILE A 38 9.01 8.56 -5.01
CA ILE A 38 9.12 7.56 -3.95
C ILE A 38 10.60 7.28 -3.67
N VAL A 39 11.01 7.39 -2.40
CA VAL A 39 12.41 7.18 -1.97
C VAL A 39 12.59 5.81 -1.35
N GLU A 40 11.85 5.53 -0.27
CA GLU A 40 12.04 4.30 0.50
C GLU A 40 10.79 3.86 1.25
N LEU A 41 10.71 2.57 1.54
CA LEU A 41 9.70 1.98 2.42
C LEU A 41 10.06 2.19 3.89
N SER A 42 9.13 2.73 4.67
CA SER A 42 9.21 2.82 6.12
C SER A 42 8.60 1.59 6.78
N GLN A 43 9.41 0.55 6.99
CA GLN A 43 8.98 -0.72 7.62
C GLN A 43 8.42 -0.51 9.03
N TYR A 44 8.96 0.45 9.78
CA TYR A 44 8.53 0.76 11.13
C TYR A 44 7.10 1.31 11.16
N LEU A 45 6.79 2.22 10.24
CA LEU A 45 5.46 2.86 10.14
C LEU A 45 4.43 1.98 9.44
N SER A 46 4.89 0.99 8.67
CA SER A 46 4.06 0.02 7.97
C SER A 46 3.48 -1.04 8.93
N SER A 47 2.35 -1.62 8.55
CA SER A 47 1.64 -2.60 9.36
C SER A 47 0.89 -3.62 8.51
N PHE A 48 0.54 -4.75 9.13
CA PHE A 48 -0.34 -5.74 8.53
C PHE A 48 -1.13 -6.47 9.63
N SER A 49 -2.26 -7.05 9.24
CA SER A 49 -3.07 -7.96 10.03
C SER A 49 -3.25 -9.25 9.26
N ALA A 50 -3.12 -10.40 9.93
CA ALA A 50 -3.26 -11.72 9.31
C ALA A 50 -4.47 -12.47 9.86
N PHE A 51 -5.16 -13.17 8.98
CA PHE A 51 -6.40 -13.88 9.26
C PHE A 51 -6.33 -15.31 8.70
N ILE A 52 -6.90 -16.26 9.44
CA ILE A 52 -6.99 -17.66 9.01
C ILE A 52 -8.03 -17.75 7.89
N THR A 53 -7.74 -18.61 6.92
CA THR A 53 -8.65 -18.89 5.81
C THR A 53 -9.04 -20.37 5.82
N GLU A 54 -10.05 -20.72 5.03
CA GLU A 54 -10.43 -22.13 4.81
C GLU A 54 -9.36 -22.90 4.01
N ALA A 55 -8.53 -22.17 3.26
CA ALA A 55 -7.44 -22.76 2.50
C ALA A 55 -6.31 -23.19 3.44
N ARG A 56 -5.90 -24.46 3.33
CA ARG A 56 -4.79 -25.00 4.12
C ARG A 56 -3.52 -24.20 3.84
N ASN A 57 -2.77 -23.93 4.91
CA ASN A 57 -1.50 -23.23 4.87
C ASN A 57 -1.54 -21.78 4.36
N LYS A 58 -2.74 -21.20 4.19
CA LYS A 58 -2.89 -19.84 3.67
C LYS A 58 -3.53 -18.91 4.68
N LEU A 59 -2.95 -17.72 4.77
CA LEU A 59 -3.47 -16.59 5.54
C LEU A 59 -3.93 -15.50 4.59
N ALA A 60 -5.04 -14.85 4.91
CA ALA A 60 -5.39 -13.57 4.32
C ALA A 60 -4.64 -12.48 5.09
N ILE A 61 -4.00 -11.56 4.38
CA ILE A 61 -3.29 -10.44 4.96
C ILE A 61 -3.93 -9.16 4.47
N GLU A 62 -4.29 -8.28 5.41
CA GLU A 62 -4.54 -6.88 5.14
C GLU A 62 -3.30 -6.08 5.48
N PHE A 63 -2.86 -5.19 4.60
CA PHE A 63 -1.62 -4.44 4.80
C PHE A 63 -1.79 -2.93 4.59
N GLU A 64 -0.92 -2.19 5.26
CA GLU A 64 -0.68 -0.75 5.09
C GLU A 64 0.83 -0.55 4.97
N LEU A 65 1.32 -0.30 3.75
CA LEU A 65 2.71 0.04 3.48
C LEU A 65 2.87 1.55 3.40
N LYS A 66 3.88 2.09 4.09
CA LYS A 66 4.17 3.53 4.11
C LYS A 66 5.52 3.82 3.49
N TYR A 67 5.54 4.70 2.50
CA TYR A 67 6.73 5.12 1.79
C TYR A 67 7.03 6.58 2.07
N HIS A 68 8.30 6.91 2.28
CA HIS A 68 8.75 8.29 2.23
C HIS A 68 8.92 8.72 0.77
N PHE A 69 8.50 9.94 0.46
CA PHE A 69 8.75 10.55 -0.84
C PHE A 69 9.47 11.90 -0.69
N SER A 70 10.29 12.25 -1.68
CA SER A 70 11.03 13.51 -1.75
C SER A 70 10.40 14.45 -2.76
N ASP A 71 10.42 15.75 -2.45
CA ASP A 71 9.96 16.80 -3.34
C ASP A 71 11.08 17.16 -4.33
N PHE A 72 10.93 16.73 -5.60
CA PHE A 72 11.91 17.05 -6.64
C PHE A 72 11.67 18.42 -7.29
N GLN A 73 10.54 19.08 -6.98
CA GLN A 73 10.20 20.42 -7.49
C GLN A 73 10.55 21.53 -6.48
N SER A 74 10.89 21.16 -5.25
CA SER A 74 11.19 22.10 -4.16
C SER A 74 12.39 23.01 -4.48
N ILE A 75 12.20 24.28 -4.13
CA ILE A 75 13.28 25.24 -3.88
C ILE A 75 13.24 25.49 -2.36
N LYS A 76 14.39 25.64 -1.68
CA LYS A 76 14.53 25.73 -0.21
C LYS A 76 13.48 26.57 0.54
N GLU A 77 12.89 27.58 -0.09
CA GLU A 77 11.88 28.46 0.51
C GLU A 77 10.47 27.84 0.57
N ASN A 78 10.18 26.81 -0.25
CA ASN A 78 8.89 26.14 -0.35
C ASN A 78 9.01 24.62 -0.08
N GLU A 79 9.94 24.21 0.78
CA GLU A 79 10.19 22.80 1.02
C GLU A 79 9.02 22.13 1.76
N ARG A 80 8.35 21.21 1.06
CA ARG A 80 7.28 20.38 1.61
C ARG A 80 7.88 19.30 2.51
N GLN A 81 7.23 19.03 3.65
CA GLN A 81 7.75 18.16 4.71
C GLN A 81 6.82 17.00 5.03
N ASN A 82 7.32 16.01 5.77
CA ASN A 82 6.53 14.87 6.29
C ASN A 82 5.72 14.13 5.21
N SER A 83 6.32 14.08 4.04
CA SER A 83 5.89 13.47 2.80
C SER A 83 5.80 11.94 2.90
N ILE A 84 4.58 11.40 3.00
CA ILE A 84 4.30 9.96 3.17
C ILE A 84 3.23 9.48 2.20
N LEU A 85 3.55 8.44 1.42
CA LEU A 85 2.60 7.67 0.62
C LEU A 85 2.16 6.46 1.43
N ILE A 86 0.85 6.31 1.61
CA ILE A 86 0.22 5.20 2.29
C ILE A 86 -0.43 4.32 1.22
N VAL A 87 -0.06 3.04 1.18
CA VAL A 87 -0.62 2.05 0.25
C VAL A 87 -1.32 0.98 1.07
N GLU A 88 -2.64 0.89 0.89
CA GLU A 88 -3.51 -0.05 1.58
C GLU A 88 -3.94 -1.14 0.60
N GLY A 89 -3.94 -2.39 1.05
CA GLY A 89 -4.33 -3.52 0.21
C GLY A 89 -4.55 -4.79 0.99
N GLU A 90 -4.70 -5.86 0.24
CA GLU A 90 -4.86 -7.22 0.75
C GLU A 90 -4.17 -8.24 -0.14
N CYS A 91 -3.80 -9.37 0.43
CA CYS A 91 -3.19 -10.49 -0.29
C CYS A 91 -3.39 -11.82 0.45
N MET A 92 -3.06 -12.91 -0.25
CA MET A 92 -2.97 -14.25 0.32
C MET A 92 -1.50 -14.63 0.52
N TYR A 93 -1.17 -15.14 1.71
CA TYR A 93 0.18 -15.59 2.06
C TYR A 93 0.20 -17.08 2.38
N ASP A 94 0.98 -17.86 1.64
CA ASP A 94 1.27 -19.25 1.97
C ASP A 94 2.47 -19.28 2.95
N TYR A 95 2.22 -19.64 4.21
CA TYR A 95 3.28 -19.63 5.21
C TYR A 95 4.18 -20.88 5.16
N THR A 96 3.88 -21.85 4.29
CA THR A 96 4.77 -23.00 4.03
C THR A 96 5.74 -22.73 2.90
N GLU A 97 5.28 -22.09 1.82
CA GLU A 97 6.11 -21.71 0.67
C GLU A 97 6.72 -20.30 0.79
N GLN A 98 6.25 -19.51 1.76
CA GLN A 98 6.63 -18.11 1.96
C GLN A 98 6.38 -17.24 0.71
N ASN A 99 5.25 -17.46 0.05
CA ASN A 99 4.87 -16.73 -1.16
C ASN A 99 3.59 -15.92 -0.96
N PHE A 100 3.48 -14.87 -1.77
CA PHE A 100 2.31 -14.00 -1.83
C PHE A 100 1.55 -14.25 -3.13
N SER A 101 0.22 -14.14 -3.05
CA SER A 101 -0.71 -14.34 -4.15
C SER A 101 -1.93 -13.43 -3.98
N ASP A 102 -2.74 -13.30 -5.03
CA ASP A 102 -4.01 -12.57 -5.00
C ASP A 102 -3.88 -11.14 -4.43
N ILE A 103 -2.80 -10.45 -4.80
CA ILE A 103 -2.48 -9.12 -4.27
C ILE A 103 -3.34 -8.07 -4.96
N SER A 104 -4.15 -7.39 -4.16
CA SER A 104 -5.06 -6.33 -4.58
C SER A 104 -4.79 -5.05 -3.78
N LEU A 105 -4.64 -3.94 -4.50
CA LEU A 105 -4.54 -2.61 -3.90
C LEU A 105 -5.95 -2.04 -3.71
N ARG A 106 -6.18 -1.40 -2.57
CA ARG A 106 -7.46 -0.76 -2.21
C ARG A 106 -7.36 0.75 -2.25
N ARG A 107 -6.24 1.31 -1.77
CA ARG A 107 -6.05 2.76 -1.72
C ARG A 107 -4.57 3.13 -1.77
N GLU A 108 -4.29 4.24 -2.45
CA GLU A 108 -3.05 5.00 -2.31
C GLU A 108 -3.37 6.41 -1.80
N THR A 109 -2.69 6.87 -0.77
CA THR A 109 -2.86 8.23 -0.21
C THR A 109 -1.52 8.89 0.02
N ALA A 110 -1.23 9.94 -0.72
CA ALA A 110 -0.09 10.82 -0.47
C ALA A 110 -0.51 11.93 0.50
N ASN A 111 0.27 12.13 1.56
CA ASN A 111 0.11 13.22 2.51
C ASN A 111 1.44 13.97 2.66
N TRP A 112 1.38 15.29 2.78
CA TRP A 112 2.54 16.14 3.03
C TRP A 112 2.13 17.39 3.81
N LEU A 113 3.12 18.10 4.33
CA LEU A 113 2.95 19.44 4.88
C LEU A 113 3.52 20.45 3.89
N GLU A 114 2.72 21.46 3.57
CA GLU A 114 3.17 22.64 2.84
C GLU A 114 4.09 23.50 3.70
N ALA A 115 4.82 24.42 3.07
CA ALA A 115 5.75 25.32 3.75
C ALA A 115 5.05 26.25 4.78
N ASP A 116 3.76 26.54 4.60
CA ASP A 116 2.94 27.31 5.54
C ASP A 116 2.35 26.45 6.69
N GLY A 117 2.65 25.15 6.71
CA GLY A 117 2.15 24.19 7.69
C GLY A 117 0.76 23.63 7.38
N SER A 118 0.15 24.00 6.25
CA SER A 118 -1.10 23.37 5.81
C SER A 118 -0.87 21.93 5.36
N LEU A 119 -1.91 21.10 5.48
CA LEU A 119 -1.86 19.69 5.09
C LEU A 119 -2.24 19.56 3.62
N GLY A 120 -1.31 19.06 2.82
CA GLY A 120 -1.58 18.58 1.48
C GLY A 120 -1.93 17.10 1.51
N ARG A 121 -2.96 16.72 0.74
CA ARG A 121 -3.38 15.33 0.59
C ARG A 121 -3.84 15.06 -0.83
N ARG A 122 -3.54 13.87 -1.31
CA ARG A 122 -4.11 13.33 -2.53
C ARG A 122 -4.35 11.83 -2.34
N GLY A 123 -5.47 11.33 -2.83
CA GLY A 123 -5.85 9.92 -2.68
C GLY A 123 -6.38 9.36 -3.99
N ASP A 124 -6.06 8.09 -4.24
CA ASP A 124 -6.67 7.28 -5.27
C ASP A 124 -7.23 6.00 -4.64
N VAL A 125 -8.46 5.66 -5.02
CA VAL A 125 -9.14 4.46 -4.56
C VAL A 125 -9.26 3.48 -5.72
N TYR A 126 -8.98 2.23 -5.43
CA TYR A 126 -9.02 1.12 -6.37
C TYR A 126 -10.24 0.26 -6.07
N LEU A 127 -11.11 0.11 -7.06
CA LEU A 127 -12.22 -0.85 -7.00
C LEU A 127 -11.88 -2.06 -7.86
N SER A 128 -11.75 -3.23 -7.23
CA SER A 128 -11.82 -4.51 -7.95
C SER A 128 -13.29 -4.83 -8.17
N VAL A 129 -13.73 -4.75 -9.43
CA VAL A 129 -15.06 -5.25 -9.82
C VAL A 129 -14.87 -6.65 -10.37
N SER A 130 -15.01 -7.66 -9.52
CA SER A 130 -15.18 -9.03 -9.98
C SER A 130 -16.63 -9.20 -10.45
N ALA A 131 -16.91 -8.78 -11.68
CA ALA A 131 -18.23 -8.97 -12.28
C ALA A 131 -18.42 -10.46 -12.59
N CYS A 132 -19.47 -11.07 -12.03
CA CYS A 132 -20.00 -12.40 -12.36
C CYS A 132 -20.41 -12.61 -13.84
N LEU A 133 -19.91 -11.81 -14.78
CA LEU A 133 -20.27 -11.84 -16.18
C LEU A 133 -19.00 -11.65 -17.00
N LEU A 134 -18.46 -12.78 -17.50
CA LEU A 134 -17.45 -12.89 -18.56
C LEU A 134 -15.98 -12.74 -18.14
N GLY A 135 -15.40 -13.84 -17.64
CA GLY A 135 -13.94 -14.06 -17.64
C GLY A 135 -13.20 -13.35 -16.50
N ASN A 136 -12.13 -13.99 -16.02
CA ASN A 136 -11.30 -13.54 -14.90
C ASN A 136 -10.44 -12.31 -15.27
N GLU A 137 -11.07 -11.19 -15.60
CA GLU A 137 -10.38 -9.90 -15.71
C GLU A 137 -10.86 -8.98 -14.58
N GLU A 138 -10.02 -8.83 -13.56
CA GLU A 138 -10.20 -7.75 -12.58
C GLU A 138 -9.97 -6.42 -13.29
N VAL A 139 -11.04 -5.67 -13.54
CA VAL A 139 -10.91 -4.29 -14.00
C VAL A 139 -10.73 -3.41 -12.77
N GLN A 140 -9.50 -2.93 -12.56
CA GLN A 140 -9.19 -1.96 -11.51
C GLN A 140 -9.62 -0.57 -11.98
N TYR A 141 -10.62 0.01 -11.30
CA TYR A 141 -11.02 1.41 -11.52
C TYR A 141 -10.35 2.32 -10.50
N LYS A 142 -9.79 3.43 -11.00
CA LYS A 142 -9.09 4.45 -10.21
C LYS A 142 -9.94 5.72 -10.14
N PHE A 143 -10.26 6.17 -8.93
CA PHE A 143 -10.96 7.44 -8.69
C PHE A 143 -10.17 8.32 -7.73
N ARG A 144 -9.94 9.58 -8.13
CA ARG A 144 -9.28 10.60 -7.32
C ARG A 144 -10.23 11.10 -6.24
N GLU A 145 -9.79 11.12 -4.99
CA GLU A 145 -10.52 11.81 -3.91
C GLU A 145 -10.55 13.34 -4.18
N PRO A 146 -11.68 14.03 -3.94
CA PRO A 146 -11.73 15.48 -4.05
C PRO A 146 -10.84 16.15 -2.99
N LEU A 147 -10.18 17.24 -3.39
CA LEU A 147 -9.37 18.11 -2.52
C LEU A 147 -10.21 18.83 -1.46
#